data_AF-A0ABD0P8Y8-F1
#
_entry.id   AF-A0ABD0P8Y8-F1
#
_cell.length_a   1.000
_cell.length_b   1.000
_cell.length_c   1.000
_cell.angle_alpha   90.00
_cell.angle_beta   90.00
_cell.angle_gamma   90.00
#
_symmetry.space_group_name_H-M   'P 1'
#
loop_
_entity.id
_entity.type
_entity.pdbx_description
1 polymer ?
#
loop_
_entity_poly.entity_id
_entity_poly.type
_entity_poly.pdbx_seq_one_letter_code
_entity_poly.pdbx_strand_id
1 'polypeptide(L)'
;MRDYIPKIIGQEAFDEYIGLYAGYNDSVDPSVSNVFATAAFRFGHVTISPRLRRLNESFQEHQRFSSLNLHQAFFSPWRLIRE
;
A
#
# COMPACT_ATOMS: atom_id res chain seq x y z
N MET A 1 11.25 4.39 3.41
CA MET A 1 11.26 5.12 4.70
C MET A 1 10.75 6.54 4.56
N ARG A 2 11.42 7.45 3.82
CA ARG A 2 11.04 8.87 3.69
C ARG A 2 9.57 9.16 3.35
N ASP A 3 9.02 8.52 2.31
CA ASP A 3 7.77 9.02 1.68
C ASP A 3 6.47 8.37 2.17
N TYR A 4 6.57 7.20 2.83
CA TYR A 4 5.40 6.40 3.22
C TYR A 4 5.25 6.31 4.72
N ILE A 5 6.28 5.86 5.44
CA ILE A 5 6.17 5.58 6.88
C ILE A 5 5.78 6.81 7.70
N PRO A 6 6.39 8.01 7.54
CA PRO A 6 5.95 9.21 8.24
C PRO A 6 4.48 9.59 8.01
N LYS A 7 3.90 9.23 6.86
CA LYS A 7 2.47 9.47 6.58
C LYS A 7 1.54 8.49 7.29
N ILE A 8 2.04 7.33 7.69
CA ILE A 8 1.26 6.30 8.38
C ILE A 8 1.29 6.51 9.89
N ILE A 9 2.48 6.72 10.47
CA ILE A 9 2.65 6.82 11.93
C ILE A 9 2.78 8.26 12.44
N GLY A 10 2.91 9.25 11.54
CA GLY A 10 3.18 10.64 11.90
C GLY A 10 4.68 10.94 12.04
N GLN A 11 5.04 12.23 11.94
CA GLN A 11 6.44 12.65 12.02
C GLN A 11 7.04 12.41 13.41
N GLU A 12 6.30 12.71 14.48
CA GLU A 12 6.74 12.52 15.87
C GLU A 12 7.09 11.05 16.16
N ALA A 13 6.19 10.11 15.82
CA ALA A 13 6.45 8.69 15.99
C ALA A 13 7.56 8.18 15.07
N PHE A 14 7.70 8.72 13.86
CA PHE A 14 8.82 8.36 12.99
C PHE A 14 10.16 8.74 13.62
N ASP A 15 10.27 9.95 14.16
CA ASP A 15 11.49 10.44 14.80
C ASP A 15 11.82 9.66 16.09
N GLU A 16 10.79 9.24 16.83
CA GLU A 16 10.94 8.42 18.05
C GLU A 16 11.36 6.96 17.76
N TYR A 17 10.64 6.26 16.87
CA TYR A 17 10.78 4.81 16.71
C TYR A 17 11.71 4.38 15.57
N ILE A 18 11.98 5.25 14.59
CA ILE A 18 12.75 4.89 13.38
C ILE A 18 13.95 5.81 13.21
N GLY A 19 13.72 7.12 13.19
CA GLY A 19 14.75 8.14 13.10
C GLY A 19 15.70 7.99 11.90
N LEU A 20 16.87 8.61 12.03
CA LEU A 20 17.96 8.48 11.07
C LEU A 20 18.64 7.11 11.24
N TYR A 21 18.97 6.48 10.12
CA TYR A 21 19.71 5.23 10.14
C TYR A 21 21.11 5.43 10.74
N ALA A 22 21.40 4.72 11.83
CA ALA A 22 22.65 4.85 12.58
C ALA A 22 23.78 3.90 12.10
N GLY A 23 23.52 3.08 11.08
CA GLY A 23 24.43 2.02 10.64
C GLY A 23 23.89 0.63 10.93
N TYR A 24 24.58 -0.39 10.41
CA TYR A 24 24.19 -1.79 10.59
C TYR A 24 24.52 -2.25 12.01
N ASN A 25 23.62 -3.02 12.60
CA ASN A 25 23.80 -3.67 13.89
C ASN A 25 23.40 -5.14 13.74
N ASP A 26 24.38 -6.03 13.86
CA ASP A 26 24.21 -7.48 13.70
C ASP A 26 23.45 -8.15 14.84
N SER A 27 23.30 -7.45 15.96
CA SER A 27 22.59 -7.91 17.15
C SER A 27 21.07 -7.67 17.09
N VAL A 28 20.59 -6.96 16.07
CA VAL A 28 19.15 -6.73 15.85
C VAL A 28 18.50 -7.98 15.25
N ASP A 29 17.38 -8.42 15.82
CA ASP A 29 16.53 -9.44 15.19
C ASP A 29 15.69 -8.80 14.08
N PRO A 30 15.91 -9.16 12.79
CA PRO A 30 15.16 -8.61 11.67
C PRO A 30 13.84 -9.36 11.39
N SER A 31 13.44 -10.30 12.26
CA SER A 31 12.24 -11.10 12.07
C SER A 31 10.96 -10.25 12.13
N VAL A 32 9.91 -10.71 11.43
CA VAL A 32 8.59 -10.08 11.48
C VAL A 32 7.79 -10.67 12.62
N SER A 33 7.31 -9.83 13.54
CA SER A 33 6.46 -10.29 14.63
C SER A 33 5.10 -10.79 14.12
N ASN A 34 4.54 -11.80 14.79
CA ASN A 34 3.22 -12.35 14.42
C ASN A 34 2.13 -11.26 14.43
N VAL A 35 2.11 -10.40 15.46
CA VAL A 35 1.13 -9.31 15.60
C VAL A 35 1.20 -8.33 14.42
N PHE A 36 2.40 -8.02 13.94
CA PHE A 36 2.58 -7.15 12.79
C PHE A 36 2.03 -7.80 11.51
N ALA A 37 2.42 -9.05 11.23
CA ALA A 37 2.06 -9.76 10.01
C ALA A 37 0.57 -10.12 9.91
N THR A 38 -0.07 -10.46 11.03
CA THR A 38 -1.42 -11.04 11.02
C THR A 38 -2.52 -10.04 11.36
N ALA A 39 -2.19 -8.93 12.03
CA ALA A 39 -3.18 -7.97 12.51
C ALA A 39 -2.79 -6.52 12.21
N ALA A 40 -1.74 -5.99 12.85
CA ALA A 40 -1.50 -4.54 12.88
C ALA A 40 -1.28 -3.94 11.48
N PHE A 41 -0.49 -4.60 10.63
CA PHE A 41 -0.22 -4.06 9.29
C PHE A 41 -1.42 -4.20 8.32
N ARG A 42 -2.50 -4.87 8.73
CA ARG A 42 -3.77 -4.91 7.97
C ARG A 42 -4.59 -3.63 8.11
N PHE A 43 -4.11 -2.60 8.82
CA PHE A 43 -4.73 -1.26 8.80
C PHE A 43 -4.94 -0.77 7.36
N GLY A 44 -4.08 -1.19 6.41
CA GLY A 44 -4.22 -0.89 5.00
C GLY A 44 -5.54 -1.36 4.38
N HIS A 45 -6.25 -2.34 4.96
CA HIS A 45 -7.58 -2.74 4.46
C HIS A 45 -8.61 -1.61 4.57
N VAL A 46 -8.46 -0.70 5.54
CA VAL A 46 -9.37 0.45 5.72
C VAL A 46 -9.15 1.51 4.64
N THR A 47 -7.98 1.54 3.99
CA THR A 47 -7.66 2.52 2.96
C THR A 47 -8.08 2.09 1.55
N ILE A 48 -8.65 0.90 1.40
CA ILE A 48 -9.03 0.33 0.10
C ILE A 48 -10.32 0.98 -0.42
N SER A 49 -10.24 1.58 -1.62
CA SER A 49 -11.40 2.07 -2.36
C SER A 49 -12.25 0.90 -2.89
N PRO A 50 -13.60 0.99 -2.82
CA PRO A 50 -14.48 -0.01 -3.43
C PRO A 50 -14.49 0.04 -4.96
N ARG A 51 -13.94 1.10 -5.57
CA ARG A 51 -13.81 1.25 -7.02
C ARG A 51 -12.35 1.26 -7.47
N LEU A 52 -12.08 0.45 -8.51
CA LEU A 52 -10.85 0.47 -9.28
C LEU A 52 -11.03 1.45 -10.45
N ARG A 53 -10.40 2.62 -10.34
CA ARG A 53 -10.49 3.66 -11.37
C ARG A 53 -9.58 3.35 -12.54
N ARG A 54 -10.09 3.48 -13.77
CA ARG A 54 -9.31 3.32 -15.00
C ARG A 54 -9.33 4.63 -15.77
N LEU A 55 -8.17 5.24 -15.92
CA LEU A 55 -8.01 6.56 -16.53
C LEU A 55 -7.22 6.45 -17.84
N ASN A 56 -7.51 7.35 -18.78
CA ASN A 56 -6.75 7.53 -20.01
C ASN A 56 -5.55 8.48 -19.79
N GLU A 57 -4.83 8.77 -20.87
CA GLU A 57 -3.63 9.63 -20.88
C GLU A 57 -3.90 11.06 -20.44
N SER A 58 -5.16 11.50 -20.50
CA SER A 58 -5.62 12.82 -20.05
C SER A 58 -6.17 12.82 -18.63
N PHE A 59 -5.95 11.73 -17.86
CA PHE A 59 -6.48 11.53 -16.49
C PHE A 59 -8.01 11.57 -16.39
N GLN A 60 -8.71 11.29 -17.49
CA GLN A 60 -10.17 11.15 -17.54
C GLN A 60 -10.57 9.67 -17.55
N GLU A 61 -11.82 9.37 -17.27
CA GLU A 61 -12.35 8.00 -17.35
C GLU A 61 -12.03 7.36 -18.72
N HIS A 62 -11.49 6.14 -18.69
CA HIS A 62 -11.09 5.47 -19.92
C HIS A 62 -12.30 5.08 -20.78
N GLN A 63 -12.33 5.57 -22.03
CA GLN A 63 -13.52 5.50 -22.89
C GLN A 63 -13.97 4.06 -23.23
N ARG A 64 -13.00 3.15 -23.43
CA ARG A 64 -13.27 1.74 -23.74
C ARG A 64 -13.40 0.85 -22.51
N PHE A 65 -12.85 1.27 -21.38
CA PHE A 65 -12.57 0.40 -20.24
C PHE A 65 -12.99 1.12 -18.95
N SER A 66 -14.29 1.09 -18.65
CA SER A 66 -14.87 1.79 -17.51
C SER A 66 -14.34 1.31 -16.17
N SER A 67 -14.34 2.18 -15.16
CA SER A 67 -13.98 1.85 -13.78
C SER A 67 -14.83 0.70 -13.24
N LEU A 68 -14.20 -0.16 -12.45
CA LEU A 68 -14.79 -1.40 -11.95
C LEU A 68 -15.13 -1.28 -10.47
N ASN A 69 -16.13 -2.06 -10.04
CA ASN A 69 -16.21 -2.40 -8.62
C ASN A 69 -15.06 -3.37 -8.30
N LEU A 70 -14.38 -3.16 -7.17
CA LEU A 70 -13.17 -3.90 -6.82
C LEU A 70 -13.38 -5.42 -6.83
N HIS A 71 -14.54 -5.90 -6.41
CA HIS A 71 -14.86 -7.33 -6.40
C HIS A 71 -14.80 -8.00 -7.79
N GLN A 72 -14.96 -7.23 -8.87
CA GLN A 72 -14.89 -7.71 -10.25
C GLN A 72 -13.45 -7.82 -10.78
N ALA A 73 -12.48 -7.28 -10.03
CA ALA A 73 -11.07 -7.26 -10.39
C ALA A 73 -10.25 -8.33 -9.65
N PHE A 74 -10.74 -8.85 -8.52
CA PHE A 74 -10.06 -9.93 -7.81
C PHE A 74 -9.87 -11.14 -8.72
N PHE A 75 -8.64 -11.66 -8.75
CA PHE A 75 -8.24 -12.84 -9.53
C PHE A 75 -8.63 -12.79 -11.01
N SER A 76 -8.72 -11.58 -11.59
CA SER A 76 -9.08 -11.37 -13.00
C SER A 76 -7.90 -10.83 -13.84
N PRO A 77 -6.76 -11.55 -13.92
CA PRO A 77 -5.56 -11.05 -14.59
C PRO A 77 -5.76 -10.85 -16.10
N TRP A 78 -6.73 -11.54 -16.69
CA TRP A 78 -7.08 -11.38 -18.12
C TRP A 78 -7.42 -9.93 -18.49
N ARG A 79 -7.88 -9.11 -17.53
CA ARG A 79 -8.17 -7.69 -17.73
C ARG A 79 -6.92 -6.91 -18.11
N LEU A 80 -5.74 -7.28 -17.60
CA LEU A 80 -4.48 -6.61 -17.98
C LEU A 80 -4.03 -6.95 -19.41
N ILE A 81 -4.46 -8.09 -19.95
CA ILE A 81 -4.03 -8.59 -21.26
C ILE A 81 -5.03 -8.16 -22.36
N ARG A 82 -6.32 -8.07 -22.01
CA ARG A 82 -7.42 -7.89 -22.97
C ARG A 82 -8.12 -6.54 -22.86
N GLU A 83 -7.97 -5.85 -21.72
CA GLU A 83 -8.54 -4.53 -21.44
C GLU A 83 -7.46 -3.47 -21.26
#